data_AF-A0A4Q4CT61-F1
#
_entry.id   AF-A0A4Q4CT61-F1
#
_cell.length_a   1.000
_cell.length_b   1.000
_cell.length_c   1.000
_cell.angle_alpha   90.00
_cell.angle_beta   90.00
_cell.angle_gamma   90.00
#
_symmetry.space_group_name_H-M   'P 1'
#
loop_
_entity.id
_entity.type
_entity.pdbx_description
1 polymer ?
#
loop_
_entity_poly.entity_id
_entity_poly.type
_entity_poly.pdbx_seq_one_letter_code
_entity_poly.pdbx_strand_id
1 'polypeptide(L)'
;HEQTGATVLLRSHSNAAAGRGRISSPGVLDVTAHPDITALLAAADVLVTDYSSVMFDFAVTERPQVLLVPDVDQYRDDRGFYFDLQEAPPGPIVTSTEEVVEALAGAGGTSEQARTFRARFAPLDDGAVTARVVDAWLGPQAPSSPSR
;
A
#
# COMPACT_ATOMS: atom_id res chain seq x y z
N HIS A 1 10.73 6.65 -15.59
CA HIS A 1 12.15 6.25 -15.61
C HIS A 1 13.03 7.30 -16.27
N GLU A 2 12.99 7.51 -17.60
CA GLU A 2 13.93 8.42 -18.28
C GLU A 2 13.83 9.90 -17.85
N GLN A 3 12.67 10.33 -17.35
CA GLN A 3 12.45 11.70 -16.87
C GLN A 3 12.64 11.87 -15.35
N THR A 4 12.70 10.78 -14.57
CA THR A 4 12.61 10.83 -13.09
C THR A 4 13.63 9.98 -12.34
N GLY A 5 14.33 9.03 -13.00
CA GLY A 5 15.17 8.04 -12.34
C GLY A 5 14.40 6.96 -11.55
N ALA A 6 13.06 7.03 -11.51
CA ALA A 6 12.22 6.10 -10.76
C ALA A 6 12.16 4.71 -11.42
N THR A 7 12.16 3.66 -10.59
CA THR A 7 11.91 2.27 -10.97
C THR A 7 10.50 1.88 -10.55
N VAL A 8 9.71 1.32 -11.46
CA VAL A 8 8.35 0.86 -11.18
C VAL A 8 8.39 -0.62 -10.80
N LEU A 9 7.94 -0.95 -9.59
CA LEU A 9 7.73 -2.33 -9.15
C LEU A 9 6.31 -2.76 -9.54
N LEU A 10 6.17 -3.56 -10.59
CA LEU A 10 4.87 -4.06 -11.03
C LEU A 10 4.51 -5.33 -10.26
N ARG A 11 3.44 -5.27 -9.46
CA ARG A 11 2.90 -6.39 -8.70
C ARG A 11 1.47 -6.67 -9.13
N SER A 12 1.25 -7.72 -9.93
CA SER A 12 -0.12 -8.16 -10.24
C SER A 12 -0.69 -9.00 -9.10
N HIS A 13 -2.02 -8.98 -8.92
CA HIS A 13 -2.70 -9.93 -8.04
C HIS A 13 -2.43 -11.36 -8.48
N SER A 14 -2.21 -12.28 -7.53
CA SER A 14 -1.92 -13.70 -7.78
C SER A 14 -2.98 -14.39 -8.67
N ASN A 15 -4.25 -14.01 -8.53
CA ASN A 15 -5.34 -14.51 -9.37
C ASN A 15 -5.29 -14.01 -10.82
N ALA A 16 -4.67 -12.86 -11.08
CA ALA A 16 -4.47 -12.28 -12.41
C ALA A 16 -3.07 -12.59 -12.99
N ALA A 17 -2.15 -13.10 -12.16
CA ALA A 17 -0.80 -13.49 -12.54
C ALA A 17 -0.76 -14.79 -13.35
N ALA A 18 -1.72 -15.69 -13.12
CA ALA A 18 -1.88 -16.93 -13.87
C ALA A 18 -2.39 -16.62 -15.30
N GLY A 19 -1.49 -16.21 -16.20
CA GLY A 19 -1.78 -16.03 -17.62
C GLY A 19 -1.20 -14.78 -18.27
N ARG A 20 -0.68 -13.82 -17.49
CA ARG A 20 0.07 -12.69 -18.03
C ARG A 20 1.53 -13.07 -18.23
N GLY A 21 2.04 -12.91 -19.45
CA GLY A 21 3.48 -12.99 -19.72
C GLY A 21 4.22 -11.93 -18.89
N ARG A 22 5.50 -12.19 -18.57
CA ARG A 22 6.32 -11.23 -17.83
C ARG A 22 6.38 -9.92 -18.60
N ILE A 23 6.00 -8.83 -17.96
CA ILE A 23 6.14 -7.49 -18.55
C ILE A 23 7.60 -7.07 -18.36
N SER A 24 8.28 -6.79 -19.48
CA SER A 24 9.67 -6.32 -19.47
C SER A 24 9.74 -5.03 -20.27
N SER A 25 9.91 -3.93 -19.55
CA SER A 25 10.15 -2.60 -20.11
C SER A 25 11.29 -1.93 -19.32
N PRO A 26 12.16 -1.12 -19.94
CA PRO A 26 13.17 -0.36 -19.21
C PRO A 26 12.57 0.45 -18.04
N GLY A 27 13.12 0.27 -16.84
CA GLY A 27 12.62 0.94 -15.63
C GLY A 27 11.37 0.32 -15.00
N VAL A 28 10.90 -0.83 -15.49
CA VAL A 28 9.82 -1.62 -14.89
C VAL A 28 10.35 -2.98 -14.47
N LEU A 29 10.23 -3.30 -13.18
CA LEU A 29 10.56 -4.60 -12.62
C LEU A 29 9.27 -5.34 -12.26
N ASP A 30 8.99 -6.43 -12.97
CA ASP A 30 7.89 -7.33 -12.62
C ASP A 30 8.26 -8.13 -11.36
N VAL A 31 7.63 -7.78 -10.24
CA VAL A 31 7.81 -8.39 -8.93
C VAL A 31 6.63 -9.28 -8.56
N THR A 32 5.77 -9.67 -9.51
CA THR A 32 4.56 -10.50 -9.27
C THR A 32 4.87 -11.84 -8.58
N ALA A 33 6.05 -12.42 -8.80
CA ALA A 33 6.46 -13.68 -8.19
C ALA A 33 7.18 -13.53 -6.83
N HIS A 34 7.43 -12.30 -6.35
CA HIS A 34 8.10 -12.08 -5.07
C HIS A 34 7.26 -12.67 -3.91
N PRO A 35 7.83 -13.45 -2.99
CA PRO A 35 7.05 -14.13 -1.95
C PRO A 35 6.57 -13.20 -0.84
N ASP A 36 7.32 -12.12 -0.59
CA ASP A 36 7.08 -11.19 0.51
C ASP A 36 6.62 -9.83 -0.03
N ILE A 37 5.35 -9.50 0.14
CA ILE A 37 4.80 -8.20 -0.24
C ILE A 37 5.23 -7.11 0.74
N THR A 38 5.36 -7.41 2.03
CA THR A 38 5.73 -6.45 3.07
C THR A 38 7.11 -5.88 2.81
N ALA A 39 8.07 -6.71 2.36
CA ALA A 39 9.39 -6.24 1.94
C ALA A 39 9.32 -5.27 0.75
N LEU A 40 8.42 -5.51 -0.22
CA LEU A 40 8.21 -4.61 -1.35
C LEU A 40 7.59 -3.28 -0.90
N LEU A 41 6.60 -3.33 -0.02
CA LEU A 41 5.96 -2.14 0.56
C LEU A 41 6.97 -1.30 1.35
N ALA A 42 7.83 -1.93 2.16
CA ALA A 42 8.87 -1.23 2.90
C ALA A 42 9.92 -0.55 1.99
N ALA A 43 10.19 -1.12 0.82
CA ALA A 43 11.13 -0.59 -0.16
C ALA A 43 10.53 0.52 -1.05
N ALA A 44 9.21 0.63 -1.15
CA ALA A 44 8.56 1.57 -2.07
C ALA A 44 8.43 2.99 -1.48
N ASP A 45 8.80 3.99 -2.26
CA ASP A 45 8.65 5.41 -1.89
C ASP A 45 7.20 5.91 -2.03
N VAL A 46 6.46 5.38 -3.00
CA VAL A 46 5.08 5.71 -3.29
C VAL A 46 4.33 4.45 -3.72
N LEU A 47 3.09 4.30 -3.26
CA LEU A 47 2.18 3.24 -3.72
C LEU A 47 1.20 3.79 -4.75
N VAL A 48 1.08 3.13 -5.90
CA VAL A 48 -0.05 3.32 -6.83
C VAL A 48 -0.90 2.05 -6.79
N THR A 49 -2.18 2.17 -6.45
CA THR A 49 -3.09 1.03 -6.29
C THR A 49 -4.51 1.41 -6.69
N ASP A 50 -5.37 0.42 -6.87
CA ASP A 50 -6.81 0.56 -7.09
C ASP A 50 -7.58 0.16 -5.80
N TYR A 51 -8.67 -0.59 -5.92
CA TYR A 51 -9.46 -1.16 -4.82
C TYR A 51 -8.77 -2.32 -4.09
N SER A 52 -7.45 -2.32 -3.96
CA SER A 52 -6.70 -3.36 -3.26
C SER A 52 -6.49 -3.02 -1.79
N SER A 53 -6.70 -3.98 -0.89
CA SER A 53 -6.51 -3.81 0.55
C SER A 53 -5.07 -3.43 0.95
N VAL A 54 -4.10 -3.57 0.04
CA VAL A 54 -2.69 -3.20 0.25
C VAL A 54 -2.51 -1.73 0.64
N MET A 55 -3.48 -0.85 0.32
CA MET A 55 -3.49 0.54 0.77
C MET A 55 -3.49 0.67 2.30
N PHE A 56 -4.15 -0.26 3.01
CA PHE A 56 -4.20 -0.32 4.46
C PHE A 56 -2.86 -0.78 5.03
N ASP A 57 -2.27 -1.83 4.44
CA ASP A 57 -0.95 -2.32 4.85
C ASP A 57 0.13 -1.26 4.64
N PHE A 58 0.05 -0.48 3.55
CA PHE A 58 1.03 0.57 3.26
C PHE A 58 0.84 1.82 4.13
N ALA A 59 -0.32 2.01 4.75
CA ALA A 59 -0.62 3.17 5.59
C ALA A 59 0.35 3.33 6.76
N VAL A 60 0.91 2.23 7.26
CA VAL A 60 1.90 2.23 8.35
C VAL A 60 3.18 2.98 8.00
N THR A 61 3.49 3.11 6.71
CA THR A 61 4.69 3.82 6.24
C THR A 61 4.52 5.33 6.25
N GLU A 62 3.28 5.83 6.31
CA GLU A 62 2.91 7.24 6.12
C GLU A 62 3.45 7.86 4.81
N ARG A 63 3.85 7.03 3.83
CA ARG A 63 4.34 7.47 2.52
C ARG A 63 3.18 7.75 1.56
N PRO A 64 3.40 8.55 0.50
CA PRO A 64 2.36 8.88 -0.47
C PRO A 64 1.70 7.64 -1.09
N GLN A 65 0.38 7.75 -1.31
CA GLN A 65 -0.42 6.77 -2.04
C GLN A 65 -1.21 7.48 -3.14
N VAL A 66 -1.40 6.84 -4.29
CA VAL A 66 -2.26 7.30 -5.38
C VAL A 66 -3.26 6.21 -5.70
N LEU A 67 -4.55 6.54 -5.69
CA LEU A 67 -5.62 5.61 -6.02
C LEU A 67 -6.03 5.79 -7.48
N LEU A 68 -5.65 4.85 -8.36
CA LEU A 68 -6.07 4.81 -9.76
C LEU A 68 -7.35 3.98 -9.88
N VAL A 69 -8.49 4.67 -10.04
CA VAL A 69 -9.83 4.07 -10.09
C VAL A 69 -10.61 4.59 -11.31
N PRO A 70 -10.33 4.07 -12.51
CA PRO A 70 -10.97 4.54 -13.76
C PRO A 70 -12.50 4.33 -13.79
N ASP A 71 -13.00 3.39 -12.99
CA ASP A 71 -14.39 2.96 -12.88
C ASP A 71 -15.09 3.51 -11.63
N VAL A 72 -14.56 4.57 -11.00
CA VAL A 72 -15.08 5.15 -9.76
C VAL A 72 -16.57 5.49 -9.80
N ASP A 73 -17.05 6.03 -10.92
CA ASP A 73 -18.46 6.39 -11.10
C ASP A 73 -19.38 5.17 -11.17
N GLN A 74 -18.89 4.06 -11.75
CA GLN A 74 -19.64 2.80 -11.83
C GLN A 74 -19.61 2.08 -10.48
N TYR A 75 -18.51 2.20 -9.74
CA TYR A 75 -18.30 1.51 -8.47
C TYR A 75 -19.08 2.14 -7.30
N ARG A 76 -19.40 3.44 -7.39
CA ARG A 76 -20.11 4.20 -6.34
C ARG A 76 -21.51 3.67 -6.06
N ASP A 77 -22.16 3.09 -7.08
CA ASP A 77 -23.56 2.67 -6.98
C ASP A 77 -23.73 1.24 -6.42
N ASP A 78 -22.66 0.44 -6.36
CA ASP A 78 -22.76 -1.01 -6.15
C ASP A 78 -22.17 -1.57 -4.83
N ARG A 79 -21.33 -0.85 -4.06
CA ARG A 79 -20.72 -1.41 -2.82
C ARG A 79 -20.44 -0.44 -1.68
N GLY A 80 -20.92 -0.77 -0.49
CA GLY A 80 -20.72 -0.03 0.77
C GLY A 80 -19.39 -0.25 1.51
N PHE A 81 -18.42 -1.01 0.99
CA PHE A 81 -17.13 -1.26 1.68
C PHE A 81 -16.02 -0.27 1.33
N TYR A 82 -16.08 0.34 0.13
CA TYR A 82 -15.09 1.31 -0.35
C TYR A 82 -15.64 2.73 -0.45
N PHE A 83 -16.90 2.94 -0.09
CA PHE A 83 -17.49 4.27 0.05
C PHE A 83 -16.68 5.14 1.04
N ASP A 84 -16.20 4.53 2.14
CA ASP A 84 -15.30 5.16 3.11
C ASP A 84 -13.97 5.65 2.52
N LEU A 85 -13.49 5.08 1.41
CA LEU A 85 -12.27 5.55 0.75
C LEU A 85 -12.48 6.87 0.03
N GLN A 86 -13.70 7.16 -0.44
CA GLN A 86 -14.00 8.49 -1.00
C GLN A 86 -14.07 9.54 0.10
N GLU A 87 -14.56 9.18 1.28
CA GLU A 87 -14.65 10.09 2.43
C GLU A 87 -13.29 10.36 3.09
N ALA A 88 -12.42 9.35 3.14
CA ALA A 88 -11.10 9.46 3.74
C ALA A 88 -10.06 8.66 2.93
N PRO A 89 -9.65 9.14 1.74
CA PRO A 89 -8.63 8.46 0.96
C PRO A 89 -7.23 8.66 1.56
N PRO A 90 -6.30 7.70 1.33
CA PRO A 90 -4.90 7.84 1.75
C PRO A 90 -4.12 8.87 0.92
N GLY A 91 -4.66 9.29 -0.24
CA GLY A 91 -4.07 10.24 -1.16
C GLY A 91 -5.00 10.58 -2.34
N PRO A 92 -4.50 11.20 -3.42
CA PRO A 92 -5.32 11.57 -4.56
C PRO A 92 -5.99 10.35 -5.22
N ILE A 93 -7.26 10.53 -5.56
CA ILE A 93 -8.05 9.60 -6.38
C ILE A 93 -8.00 10.12 -7.82
N VAL A 94 -7.50 9.29 -8.73
CA VAL A 94 -7.29 9.61 -10.14
C VAL A 94 -7.91 8.55 -11.03
N THR A 95 -8.22 8.91 -12.26
CA THR A 95 -8.93 8.04 -13.23
C THR A 95 -8.10 7.70 -14.45
N SER A 96 -6.95 8.35 -14.63
CA SER A 96 -6.07 8.15 -15.79
C SER A 96 -4.60 7.98 -15.39
N THR A 97 -3.80 7.42 -16.30
CA THR A 97 -2.36 7.24 -16.09
C THR A 97 -1.62 8.57 -16.11
N GLU A 98 -2.11 9.52 -16.91
CA GLU A 98 -1.61 10.89 -17.00
C GLU A 98 -1.74 11.60 -15.63
N GLU A 99 -2.90 11.50 -14.99
CA GLU A 99 -3.13 12.04 -13.65
C GLU A 99 -2.26 11.34 -12.58
N VAL A 100 -1.96 10.05 -12.74
CA VAL A 100 -0.98 9.37 -11.87
C VAL A 100 0.40 10.03 -12.01
N VAL A 101 0.87 10.28 -13.22
CA VAL A 101 2.17 10.91 -13.45
C VAL A 101 2.23 12.31 -12.83
N GLU A 102 1.16 13.09 -12.96
CA GLU A 102 1.03 14.40 -12.33
C GLU A 102 1.05 14.31 -10.80
N ALA A 103 0.29 13.38 -10.22
CA ALA A 103 0.27 13.15 -8.77
C ALA A 103 1.65 12.73 -8.25
N LEU A 104 2.36 11.88 -8.98
CA LEU A 104 3.71 11.43 -8.62
C LEU A 104 4.75 12.56 -8.70
N ALA A 105 4.61 13.51 -9.63
CA ALA A 105 5.52 14.65 -9.73
C ALA A 105 5.46 15.57 -8.50
N GLY A 106 4.30 15.63 -7.83
CA GLY A 106 4.08 16.36 -6.58
C GLY A 106 4.22 15.50 -5.31
N ALA A 107 4.46 14.20 -5.43
CA ALA A 107 4.49 13.28 -4.30
C ALA A 107 5.80 13.43 -3.52
N GLY A 108 5.72 14.03 -2.33
CA GLY A 108 6.86 14.18 -1.43
C GLY A 108 6.42 14.27 0.02
N GLY A 109 7.09 13.49 0.88
CA GLY A 109 6.81 13.46 2.31
C GLY A 109 5.44 12.90 2.67
N THR A 110 5.08 13.02 3.94
CA THR A 110 3.82 12.53 4.48
C THR A 110 2.73 13.59 4.37
N SER A 111 1.63 13.27 3.67
CA SER A 111 0.48 14.15 3.54
C SER A 111 -0.44 14.10 4.79
N GLU A 112 -1.32 15.09 4.96
CA GLU A 112 -2.37 15.04 5.98
C GLU A 112 -3.38 13.91 5.73
N GLN A 113 -3.66 13.61 4.45
CA GLN A 113 -4.49 12.48 4.04
C GLN A 113 -3.88 11.15 4.51
N ALA A 114 -2.58 10.96 4.28
CA ALA A 114 -1.87 9.75 4.71
C ALA A 114 -1.91 9.59 6.25
N ARG A 115 -1.69 10.67 7.01
CA ARG A 115 -1.79 10.65 8.48
C ARG A 115 -3.20 10.34 8.97
N THR A 116 -4.20 10.97 8.37
CA THR A 116 -5.62 10.75 8.71
C THR A 116 -6.03 9.31 8.42
N PHE A 117 -5.60 8.80 7.26
CA PHE A 117 -5.86 7.42 6.87
C PHE A 117 -5.22 6.42 7.82
N ARG A 118 -3.93 6.60 8.16
CA ARG A 118 -3.25 5.76 9.16
C ARG A 118 -3.97 5.82 10.51
N ALA A 119 -4.32 7.02 10.98
CA ALA A 119 -5.00 7.18 12.27
C ALA A 119 -6.37 6.48 12.31
N ARG A 120 -7.08 6.45 11.18
CA ARG A 120 -8.39 5.77 11.06
C ARG A 120 -8.25 4.25 10.94
N PHE A 121 -7.34 3.77 10.10
CA PHE A 121 -7.34 2.37 9.67
C PHE A 121 -6.19 1.52 10.23
N ALA A 122 -5.09 2.12 10.67
CA ALA A 122 -3.94 1.44 11.26
C ALA A 122 -3.52 2.03 12.64
N PRO A 123 -4.45 2.34 13.56
CA PRO A 123 -4.12 3.00 14.83
C PRO A 123 -3.28 2.14 15.77
N LEU A 124 -3.33 0.82 15.63
CA LEU A 124 -2.63 -0.13 16.49
C LEU A 124 -1.31 -0.63 15.88
N ASP A 125 -1.00 -0.27 14.64
CA ASP A 125 0.20 -0.73 13.96
C ASP A 125 1.39 0.17 14.34
N ASP A 126 1.94 -0.09 15.52
CA ASP A 126 3.07 0.60 16.15
C ASP A 126 4.33 -0.26 16.24
N GLY A 127 4.34 -1.43 15.59
CA GLY A 127 5.43 -2.41 15.63
C GLY A 127 5.39 -3.36 16.83
N ALA A 128 4.47 -3.19 17.79
CA ALA A 128 4.33 -4.04 18.97
C ALA A 128 3.11 -4.99 18.91
N VAL A 129 2.37 -5.00 17.80
CA VAL A 129 1.13 -5.80 17.65
C VAL A 129 1.38 -7.28 17.91
N THR A 130 2.41 -7.87 17.30
CA THR A 130 2.73 -9.29 17.50
C THR A 130 3.03 -9.61 18.96
N ALA A 131 3.81 -8.77 19.64
CA ALA A 131 4.10 -8.96 21.06
C ALA A 131 2.81 -8.91 21.91
N ARG A 132 1.93 -7.92 21.67
CA ARG A 132 0.64 -7.83 22.36
C ARG A 132 -0.24 -9.05 22.14
N VAL A 133 -0.28 -9.59 20.92
CA VAL A 133 -1.06 -10.80 20.60
C VAL A 133 -0.48 -12.03 21.31
N VAL A 134 0.86 -12.18 21.29
CA VAL A 134 1.56 -13.26 21.98
C VAL A 134 1.29 -13.22 23.49
N ASP A 135 1.40 -12.04 24.10
CA ASP A 135 1.12 -11.84 25.52
C ASP A 135 -0.35 -12.11 25.87
N ALA A 136 -1.28 -11.68 25.02
CA ALA A 136 -2.71 -11.91 25.23
C ALA A 136 -3.10 -13.39 25.11
N TRP A 137 -2.43 -14.13 24.21
CA TRP A 137 -2.78 -15.52 23.92
C TRP A 137 -2.09 -16.52 24.86
N LEU A 138 -0.83 -16.27 25.20
CA LEU A 138 -0.01 -17.18 26.01
C LEU A 138 0.10 -16.75 27.48
N GLY A 139 -0.39 -15.55 27.83
CA GLY A 139 -0.11 -14.89 29.10
C GLY A 139 1.28 -14.23 29.12
N PRO A 140 1.57 -13.40 30.15
CA PRO A 140 2.85 -12.72 30.27
C PRO A 140 3.99 -13.75 30.31
N GLN A 141 4.91 -13.65 29.36
CA GLN A 141 6.11 -14.49 29.34
C GLN A 141 7.04 -14.05 30.48
N ALA A 142 7.48 -15.01 31.31
CA ALA A 142 8.50 -14.72 32.32
C ALA A 142 9.77 -14.20 31.62
N PRO A 143 10.44 -13.17 32.15
CA PRO A 143 11.64 -12.62 31.51
C PRO A 143 12.68 -13.73 31.35
N SER A 144 13.17 -13.90 30.12
CA SER A 144 14.28 -14.80 29.84
C SER A 144 15.49 -14.33 30.62
N SER A 145 16.03 -15.22 31.47
CA SER A 145 17.28 -14.94 32.17
C SER A 145 18.39 -14.72 31.14
N PRO A 146 19.21 -13.66 31.26
CA PRO A 146 20.32 -13.47 30.34
C PRO A 146 21.30 -14.65 30.49
N SER A 147 21.68 -15.28 29.38
CA SER A 147 22.70 -16.31 29.39
C SER A 147 24.01 -15.71 29.87
N ARG A 148 24.59 -16.28 30.93
CA ARG A 148 25.97 -16.01 31.36
C ARG A 148 26.99 -16.51 30.34
#